data_AF-H9VZX8-F1
#
_entry.id   AF-H9VZX8-F1
#
_cell.length_a   1.000
_cell.length_b   1.000
_cell.length_c   1.000
_cell.angle_alpha   90.00
_cell.angle_beta   90.00
_cell.angle_gamma   90.00
#
_symmetry.space_group_name_H-M   'P 1'
#
loop_
_entity.id
_entity.type
_entity.pdbx_description
1 polymer ?
#
loop_
_entity_poly.entity_id
_entity_poly.type
_entity_poly.pdbx_seq_one_letter_code
_entity_poly.pdbx_strand_id
1 'polypeptide(L)'
;SLHCPVAIRVIVNMKFHGRDSAWSLLICQTMKQMYLIALVVAFIFTLHGALCNAALSETPTTNCNSSTFYKEGSAFESNLNKVFDSLLQGTKQSGFNISVSGQSPDTVYGRLQCREDLTVEQCYTCSQYAITTIKQNCGNAFGASIWPFHCFLR
;
A
#
# COMPACT_ATOMS: atom_id res chain seq x y z
N SER A 1 -48.48 12.27 -9.04
CA SER A 1 -48.62 11.05 -9.87
C SER A 1 -47.25 10.61 -10.34
N LEU A 2 -46.54 9.79 -9.56
CA LEU A 2 -45.22 9.28 -9.95
C LEU A 2 -45.40 8.19 -11.02
N HIS A 3 -44.93 8.49 -12.22
CA HIS A 3 -44.81 7.52 -13.32
C HIS A 3 -43.79 6.45 -12.92
N CYS A 4 -44.26 5.21 -12.80
CA CYS A 4 -43.40 4.04 -12.65
C CYS A 4 -42.82 3.73 -14.06
N PRO A 5 -41.50 3.57 -14.22
CA PRO A 5 -40.88 3.36 -15.52
C PRO A 5 -41.35 2.03 -16.14
N VAL A 6 -41.42 2.04 -17.48
CA VAL A 6 -41.99 1.03 -18.40
C VAL A 6 -41.45 -0.41 -18.21
N ALA A 7 -40.43 -0.62 -17.36
CA ALA A 7 -39.90 -1.93 -17.00
C ALA A 7 -40.95 -2.88 -16.37
N ILE A 8 -42.05 -2.36 -15.83
CA ILE A 8 -43.15 -3.17 -15.28
C ILE A 8 -43.97 -3.89 -16.37
N ARG A 9 -43.99 -3.41 -17.62
CA ARG A 9 -44.81 -4.03 -18.67
C ARG A 9 -44.42 -5.47 -19.00
N VAL A 10 -43.21 -5.90 -18.67
CA VAL A 10 -42.73 -7.28 -18.87
C VAL A 10 -43.16 -8.20 -17.72
N ILE A 11 -43.32 -7.68 -16.50
CA ILE A 11 -43.70 -8.50 -15.31
C ILE A 11 -45.22 -8.76 -15.28
N VAL A 12 -46.04 -7.89 -15.89
CA VAL A 12 -47.52 -7.99 -15.84
C VAL A 12 -48.10 -9.10 -16.74
N ASN A 13 -47.30 -9.79 -17.56
CA ASN A 13 -47.79 -10.92 -18.36
C ASN A 13 -47.75 -12.27 -17.61
N MET A 14 -47.36 -12.27 -16.32
CA MET A 14 -47.61 -13.39 -15.42
C MET A 14 -48.99 -13.24 -14.79
N LYS A 15 -49.91 -14.11 -15.19
CA LYS A 15 -51.30 -14.16 -14.73
C LYS A 15 -51.36 -14.54 -13.24
N PHE A 16 -51.29 -13.54 -12.36
CA PHE A 16 -51.56 -13.72 -10.93
C PHE A 16 -53.08 -13.71 -10.69
N HIS A 17 -53.68 -14.91 -10.66
CA HIS A 17 -55.03 -15.11 -10.14
C HIS A 17 -55.03 -14.80 -8.62
N GLY A 18 -55.72 -13.73 -8.22
CA GLY A 18 -56.12 -13.45 -6.84
C GLY A 18 -55.01 -13.08 -5.85
N ARG A 19 -54.65 -11.79 -5.77
CA ARG A 19 -53.99 -11.23 -4.58
C ARG A 19 -54.19 -9.72 -4.50
N ASP A 20 -54.56 -9.26 -3.31
CA ASP A 20 -55.07 -7.91 -3.01
C ASP A 20 -54.16 -6.77 -3.51
N SER A 21 -54.76 -5.62 -3.84
CA SER A 21 -54.08 -4.39 -4.29
C SER A 21 -52.96 -3.89 -3.36
N ALA A 22 -52.94 -4.34 -2.11
CA ALA A 22 -51.85 -4.12 -1.17
C ALA A 22 -50.52 -4.78 -1.61
N TRP A 23 -50.57 -5.96 -2.25
CA TRP A 23 -49.39 -6.71 -2.69
C TRP A 23 -48.66 -6.04 -3.85
N SER A 24 -49.38 -5.42 -4.79
CA SER A 24 -48.77 -4.66 -5.89
C SER A 24 -48.09 -3.37 -5.41
N LEU A 25 -48.65 -2.72 -4.38
CA LEU A 25 -48.03 -1.58 -3.72
C LEU A 25 -46.75 -1.98 -2.95
N LEU A 26 -46.78 -3.11 -2.23
CA LEU A 26 -45.62 -3.68 -1.54
C LEU A 26 -44.47 -4.01 -2.52
N ILE A 27 -44.78 -4.65 -3.66
CA ILE A 27 -43.78 -4.95 -4.70
C ILE A 27 -43.19 -3.66 -5.29
N CYS A 28 -43.99 -2.62 -5.51
CA CYS A 28 -43.50 -1.33 -5.99
C CYS A 28 -42.60 -0.61 -4.95
N GLN A 29 -42.95 -0.71 -3.67
CA GLN A 29 -42.16 -0.16 -2.56
C GLN A 29 -40.81 -0.88 -2.41
N THR A 30 -40.77 -2.21 -2.51
CA THR A 30 -39.53 -2.98 -2.42
C THR A 30 -38.63 -2.75 -3.62
N MET A 31 -39.18 -2.59 -4.83
CA MET A 31 -38.39 -2.22 -6.02
C MET A 31 -37.78 -0.81 -5.90
N LYS A 32 -38.54 0.17 -5.37
CA LYS A 32 -38.03 1.53 -5.13
C LYS A 32 -36.94 1.54 -4.06
N GLN A 33 -37.11 0.78 -2.97
CA GLN A 33 -36.09 0.64 -1.93
C GLN A 33 -34.83 -0.07 -2.44
N MET A 34 -34.98 -1.15 -3.21
CA MET A 34 -33.85 -1.87 -3.81
C MET A 34 -33.06 -0.99 -4.79
N TYR A 35 -33.75 -0.17 -5.59
CA TYR A 35 -33.10 0.81 -6.48
C TYR A 35 -32.35 1.90 -5.70
N LEU A 36 -32.94 2.43 -4.62
CA LEU A 36 -32.26 3.41 -3.75
C LEU A 36 -31.00 2.81 -3.09
N ILE A 37 -31.06 1.57 -2.61
CA ILE A 37 -29.91 0.86 -2.03
C ILE A 37 -28.82 0.67 -3.10
N ALA A 38 -29.18 0.26 -4.32
CA ALA A 38 -28.22 0.10 -5.41
C ALA A 38 -27.52 1.41 -5.78
N LEU A 39 -28.23 2.54 -5.81
CA LEU A 39 -27.64 3.86 -6.04
C LEU A 39 -26.68 4.29 -4.93
N VAL A 40 -27.04 4.03 -3.66
CA VAL A 40 -26.18 4.34 -2.51
C VAL A 40 -24.90 3.49 -2.56
N VAL A 41 -25.01 2.19 -2.86
CA VAL A 41 -23.85 1.31 -3.00
C VAL A 41 -22.95 1.76 -4.16
N ALA A 42 -23.52 2.09 -5.33
CA ALA A 42 -22.75 2.60 -6.46
C ALA A 42 -22.02 3.91 -6.11
N PHE A 43 -22.67 4.82 -5.38
CA PHE A 43 -22.05 6.06 -4.90
C PHE A 43 -20.92 5.79 -3.89
N ILE A 44 -21.09 4.82 -2.99
CA ILE A 44 -20.04 4.42 -2.04
C ILE A 44 -18.83 3.83 -2.78
N PHE A 45 -19.02 2.98 -3.78
CA PHE A 45 -17.94 2.41 -4.58
C PHE A 45 -17.19 3.48 -5.38
N THR A 46 -17.88 4.46 -5.97
CA THR A 46 -17.21 5.56 -6.68
C THR A 46 -16.48 6.51 -5.71
N LEU A 47 -17.03 6.75 -4.52
CA LEU A 47 -16.38 7.55 -3.48
C LEU A 47 -15.11 6.87 -2.95
N HIS A 48 -15.15 5.55 -2.69
CA HIS A 48 -13.99 4.77 -2.25
C HIS A 48 -12.91 4.68 -3.34
N GLY A 49 -13.30 4.52 -4.61
CA GLY A 49 -12.35 4.53 -5.72
C GLY A 49 -11.58 5.86 -5.84
N ALA A 50 -12.29 6.99 -5.71
CA ALA A 50 -11.66 8.31 -5.75
C ALA A 50 -10.74 8.59 -4.55
N LEU A 51 -11.10 8.13 -3.35
CA LEU A 51 -10.28 8.25 -2.15
C LEU A 51 -9.02 7.37 -2.19
N CYS A 52 -9.08 6.19 -2.81
CA CYS A 52 -7.94 5.28 -2.93
C CYS A 52 -6.84 5.87 -3.82
N ASN A 53 -7.20 6.50 -4.95
CA ASN A 53 -6.23 7.11 -5.87
C ASN A 53 -5.44 8.26 -5.23
N ALA A 54 -6.04 9.04 -4.33
CA ALA A 54 -5.38 10.14 -3.64
C ALA A 54 -4.40 9.68 -2.54
N ALA A 55 -4.61 8.49 -1.96
CA ALA A 55 -3.78 7.93 -0.89
C ALA A 55 -2.52 7.21 -1.37
N LEU A 56 -2.34 7.01 -2.69
CA LEU A 56 -1.25 6.20 -3.25
C LEU A 56 -0.06 7.01 -3.79
N SER A 57 -0.11 8.33 -3.74
CA SER A 57 1.00 9.19 -4.20
C SER A 57 1.92 9.60 -3.04
N GLU A 58 2.33 8.65 -2.19
CA GLU A 58 3.42 8.91 -1.24
C GLU A 58 4.77 8.69 -1.93
N THR A 59 5.46 9.76 -2.28
CA THR A 59 6.87 9.68 -2.69
C THR A 59 7.69 9.15 -1.50
N PRO A 60 8.52 8.10 -1.66
CA PRO A 60 9.35 7.57 -0.57
C PRO A 60 10.20 8.68 0.04
N THR A 61 9.92 9.05 1.29
CA THR A 61 10.69 10.11 1.96
C THR A 61 12.06 9.55 2.36
N THR A 62 13.12 10.12 1.79
CA THR A 62 14.50 9.81 2.15
C THR A 62 15.03 10.88 3.10
N ASN A 63 15.58 10.47 4.24
CA ASN A 63 16.23 11.36 5.20
C ASN A 63 17.72 11.03 5.23
N CYS A 64 18.58 12.03 5.04
CA CYS A 64 20.02 11.88 5.05
C CYS A 64 20.63 12.71 6.20
N ASN A 65 21.55 12.14 6.96
CA ASN A 65 22.35 12.88 7.93
C ASN A 65 23.49 13.60 7.21
N SER A 66 23.16 14.72 6.59
CA SER A 66 24.09 15.50 5.76
C SER A 66 25.03 16.41 6.56
N SER A 67 25.05 16.33 7.90
CA SER A 67 25.95 17.12 8.73
C SER A 67 27.42 16.68 8.58
N THR A 68 27.64 15.41 8.20
CA THR A 68 28.98 14.84 8.02
C THR A 68 28.96 13.83 6.87
N PHE A 69 30.07 13.74 6.13
CA PHE A 69 30.23 12.83 4.99
C PHE A 69 31.46 11.94 5.18
N TYR A 70 31.33 10.65 4.87
CA TYR A 70 32.47 9.74 4.85
C TYR A 70 33.26 9.88 3.54
N LYS A 71 34.55 9.57 3.61
CA LYS A 71 35.43 9.58 2.44
C LYS A 71 35.19 8.32 1.60
N GLU A 72 35.16 8.46 0.29
CA GLU A 72 35.15 7.34 -0.65
C GLU A 72 36.40 6.45 -0.44
N GLY A 73 36.21 5.13 -0.44
CA GLY A 73 37.22 4.12 -0.12
C GLY A 73 37.54 4.00 1.37
N SER A 74 36.78 4.63 2.26
CA SER A 74 36.99 4.51 3.71
C SER A 74 36.61 3.13 4.27
N ALA A 75 37.12 2.82 5.46
CA ALA A 75 36.70 1.63 6.21
C ALA A 75 35.19 1.67 6.50
N PHE A 76 34.63 2.84 6.82
CA PHE A 76 33.19 3.04 6.97
C PHE A 76 32.41 2.60 5.72
N GLU A 77 32.83 3.01 4.51
CA GLU A 77 32.15 2.61 3.28
C GLU A 77 32.18 1.09 3.05
N SER A 78 33.33 0.45 3.30
CA SER A 78 33.44 -1.02 3.22
C SER A 78 32.51 -1.71 4.22
N ASN A 79 32.43 -1.19 5.45
CA ASN A 79 31.54 -1.72 6.49
C ASN A 79 30.06 -1.48 6.15
N LEU A 80 29.73 -0.34 5.54
CA LEU A 80 28.38 -0.02 5.09
C LEU A 80 27.90 -1.00 4.01
N ASN A 81 28.75 -1.30 3.03
CA ASN A 81 28.43 -2.30 2.00
C ASN A 81 28.21 -3.70 2.60
N LYS A 82 29.04 -4.12 3.57
CA LYS A 82 28.82 -5.39 4.30
C LYS A 82 27.49 -5.42 5.05
N VAL A 83 27.10 -4.31 5.69
CA VAL A 83 25.79 -4.19 6.36
C VAL A 83 24.67 -4.31 5.34
N PHE A 84 24.73 -3.63 4.21
CA PHE A 84 23.71 -3.75 3.15
C PHE A 84 23.57 -5.19 2.61
N ASP A 85 24.69 -5.87 2.36
CA ASP A 85 24.67 -7.26 1.89
C ASP A 85 24.05 -8.21 2.91
N SER A 86 24.42 -8.05 4.19
CA SER A 86 23.85 -8.82 5.30
C SER A 86 22.35 -8.58 5.46
N LEU A 87 21.92 -7.32 5.41
CA LEU A 87 20.49 -6.96 5.48
C LEU A 87 19.69 -7.61 4.34
N LEU A 88 20.19 -7.54 3.10
CA LEU A 88 19.56 -8.17 1.93
C LEU A 88 19.48 -9.70 2.03
N GLN A 89 20.46 -10.34 2.68
CA GLN A 89 20.42 -11.78 2.90
C GLN A 89 19.39 -12.16 3.98
N GLY A 90 19.30 -11.39 5.06
CA GLY A 90 18.34 -11.64 6.13
C GLY A 90 16.88 -11.45 5.70
N THR A 91 16.60 -10.48 4.81
CA THR A 91 15.23 -10.28 4.31
C THR A 91 14.71 -11.44 3.48
N LYS A 92 15.59 -12.27 2.90
CA LYS A 92 15.20 -13.51 2.23
C LYS A 92 14.64 -14.58 3.18
N GLN A 93 14.83 -14.43 4.49
CA GLN A 93 14.46 -15.45 5.47
C GLN A 93 13.21 -15.03 6.27
N SER A 94 13.18 -13.79 6.76
CA SER A 94 12.18 -13.35 7.76
C SER A 94 11.56 -11.99 7.46
N GLY A 95 11.93 -11.34 6.35
CA GLY A 95 11.52 -9.98 6.06
C GLY A 95 12.05 -8.91 7.02
N PHE A 96 12.96 -9.29 7.94
CA PHE A 96 13.55 -8.39 8.93
C PHE A 96 15.00 -8.78 9.21
N ASN A 97 15.90 -7.81 9.28
CA ASN A 97 17.25 -8.05 9.75
C ASN A 97 17.88 -6.82 10.43
N ILE A 98 18.81 -7.08 11.34
CA ILE A 98 19.72 -6.08 11.91
C ILE A 98 21.14 -6.56 11.64
N SER A 99 22.01 -5.66 11.19
CA SER A 99 23.42 -5.96 10.94
C SER A 99 24.32 -4.88 11.50
N VAL A 100 25.49 -5.32 11.98
CA VAL A 100 26.58 -4.44 12.43
C VAL A 100 27.88 -4.89 11.77
N SER A 101 28.70 -3.94 11.34
CA SER A 101 30.04 -4.23 10.80
C SER A 101 31.02 -3.14 11.19
N GLY A 102 32.28 -3.52 11.38
CA GLY A 102 33.37 -2.61 11.71
C GLY A 102 33.62 -2.45 13.20
N GLN A 103 34.59 -1.60 13.52
CA GLN A 103 34.97 -1.21 14.86
C GLN A 103 35.13 0.32 14.90
N SER A 104 35.07 0.90 16.10
CA SER A 104 35.21 2.35 16.27
C SER A 104 36.51 2.86 15.63
N PRO A 105 36.48 3.96 14.84
CA PRO A 105 35.35 4.87 14.62
C PRO A 105 34.43 4.51 13.44
N ASP A 106 34.73 3.44 12.70
CA ASP A 106 34.09 3.06 11.43
C ASP A 106 32.96 2.03 11.59
N THR A 107 32.37 1.90 12.78
CA THR A 107 31.26 0.97 13.02
C THR A 107 30.00 1.45 12.31
N VAL A 108 29.35 0.54 11.57
CA VAL A 108 28.06 0.77 10.92
C VAL A 108 27.00 -0.11 11.56
N TYR A 109 25.84 0.48 11.83
CA TYR A 109 24.63 -0.20 12.26
C TYR A 109 23.59 -0.05 11.16
N GLY A 110 22.86 -1.12 10.87
CA GLY A 110 21.76 -1.06 9.92
C GLY A 110 20.60 -1.97 10.32
N ARG A 111 19.40 -1.59 9.92
CA ARG A 111 18.18 -2.38 10.08
C ARG A 111 17.31 -2.27 8.86
N LEU A 112 16.75 -3.40 8.44
CA LEU A 112 15.78 -3.48 7.37
C LEU A 112 14.54 -4.24 7.86
N GLN A 113 13.38 -3.68 7.62
CA GLN A 113 12.10 -4.28 7.98
C GLN A 113 11.10 -4.15 6.83
N CYS A 114 10.56 -5.26 6.37
CA CYS A 114 9.47 -5.31 5.40
C CYS A 114 8.11 -5.31 6.11
N ARG A 115 7.07 -4.95 5.36
CA ARG A 115 5.68 -5.16 5.77
C ARG A 115 5.38 -6.67 5.80
N GLU A 116 4.60 -7.11 6.77
CA GLU A 116 4.41 -8.54 7.09
C GLU A 116 3.56 -9.32 6.06
N ASP A 117 2.76 -8.61 5.26
CA ASP A 117 1.88 -9.19 4.23
C ASP A 117 2.61 -9.47 2.90
N LEU A 118 3.91 -9.17 2.82
CA LEU A 118 4.69 -9.33 1.60
C LEU A 118 5.27 -10.73 1.45
N THR A 119 5.36 -11.20 0.21
CA THR A 119 6.17 -12.38 -0.09
C THR A 119 7.66 -12.05 0.12
N VAL A 120 8.47 -13.09 0.31
CA VAL A 120 9.93 -12.97 0.43
C VAL A 120 10.54 -12.21 -0.76
N GLU A 121 10.03 -12.48 -1.97
CA GLU A 121 10.49 -11.80 -3.20
C GLU A 121 10.13 -10.31 -3.19
N GLN A 122 8.89 -9.96 -2.85
CA GLN A 122 8.46 -8.56 -2.76
C GLN A 122 9.27 -7.79 -1.71
N CYS A 123 9.52 -8.41 -0.56
CA CYS A 123 10.36 -7.83 0.48
C CYS A 123 11.80 -7.61 -0.02
N TYR A 124 12.38 -8.61 -0.70
CA TYR A 124 13.72 -8.50 -1.26
C TYR A 124 13.81 -7.38 -2.30
N THR A 125 12.85 -7.28 -3.22
CA THR A 125 12.77 -6.18 -4.20
C THR A 125 12.67 -4.82 -3.54
N CYS A 126 11.81 -4.67 -2.53
CA CYS A 126 11.71 -3.42 -1.77
C CYS A 126 13.05 -3.06 -1.09
N SER A 127 13.70 -4.07 -0.51
CA SER A 127 15.01 -3.92 0.16
C SER A 127 16.07 -3.37 -0.80
N GLN A 128 16.16 -3.95 -2.00
CA GLN A 128 17.08 -3.49 -3.04
C GLN A 128 16.78 -2.06 -3.49
N TYR A 129 15.49 -1.75 -3.66
CA TYR A 129 15.04 -0.40 -4.00
C TYR A 129 15.44 0.61 -2.92
N ALA A 130 15.21 0.30 -1.64
CA ALA A 130 15.57 1.15 -0.51
C ALA A 130 17.08 1.46 -0.46
N ILE A 131 17.92 0.43 -0.60
CA ILE A 131 19.39 0.58 -0.58
C ILE A 131 19.86 1.44 -1.76
N THR A 132 19.36 1.16 -2.96
CA THR A 132 19.72 1.91 -4.17
C THR A 132 19.32 3.38 -4.04
N THR A 133 18.11 3.63 -3.53
CA THR A 133 17.58 4.99 -3.38
C THR A 133 18.35 5.79 -2.32
N ILE A 134 18.72 5.16 -1.18
CA ILE A 134 19.58 5.81 -0.19
C ILE A 134 20.94 6.17 -0.79
N LYS A 135 21.59 5.25 -1.53
CA LYS A 135 22.89 5.53 -2.16
C LYS A 135 22.80 6.70 -3.14
N GLN A 136 21.73 6.78 -3.92
CA GLN A 136 21.52 7.86 -4.90
C GLN A 136 21.19 9.21 -4.23
N ASN A 137 20.32 9.20 -3.22
CA ASN A 137 19.79 10.44 -2.63
C ASN A 137 20.67 11.00 -1.51
N CYS A 138 21.39 10.15 -0.77
CA CYS A 138 22.20 10.56 0.38
C CYS A 138 23.71 10.61 0.11
N GLY A 139 24.17 10.09 -1.03
CA GLY A 139 25.59 10.02 -1.38
C GLY A 139 26.41 9.44 -0.22
N ASN A 140 27.38 10.22 0.27
CA ASN A 140 28.31 9.79 1.31
C ASN A 140 27.92 10.21 2.73
N ALA A 141 26.64 10.47 3.01
CA ALA A 141 26.19 10.78 4.36
C ALA A 141 26.45 9.61 5.34
N PHE A 142 26.86 9.91 6.57
CA PHE A 142 27.12 8.87 7.60
C PHE A 142 25.87 8.14 8.10
N GLY A 143 24.69 8.67 7.82
CA GLY A 143 23.43 8.03 8.18
C GLY A 143 22.35 8.39 7.19
N ALA A 144 21.43 7.46 6.99
CA ALA A 144 20.28 7.66 6.13
C ALA A 144 19.11 6.81 6.62
N SER A 145 17.89 7.19 6.24
CA SER A 145 16.73 6.32 6.38
C SER A 145 15.72 6.58 5.29
N ILE A 146 15.05 5.54 4.83
CA ILE A 146 14.01 5.63 3.80
C ILE A 146 12.83 4.74 4.15
N TRP A 147 11.64 5.20 3.77
CA TRP A 147 10.39 4.46 3.92
C TRP A 147 9.65 4.35 2.56
N PRO A 148 10.09 3.45 1.66
CA PRO A 148 9.26 3.06 0.51
C PRO A 148 8.02 2.29 0.97
N PHE A 149 7.01 2.18 0.09
CA PHE A 149 5.67 1.61 0.34
C PHE A 149 5.60 0.30 1.14
N HIS A 150 6.66 -0.49 1.12
CA HIS A 150 6.66 -1.89 1.54
C HIS A 150 7.79 -2.26 2.51
N CYS A 151 8.73 -1.36 2.80
CA CYS A 151 9.85 -1.64 3.69
C CYS A 151 10.46 -0.36 4.26
N PHE A 152 11.18 -0.52 5.37
CA PHE A 152 11.94 0.52 6.05
C PHE A 152 13.41 0.13 6.07
N LEU A 153 14.29 1.09 5.79
CA LEU A 153 15.74 0.93 5.91
C LEU A 153 16.32 2.13 6.65
N ARG A 154 17.22 1.86 7.60
CA ARG A 154 18.03 2.85 8.31
C ARG A 154 19.41 2.30 8.63
#